data_AF-A0A7C4NIY9-F1
#
_entry.id   AF-A0A7C4NIY9-F1
#
_cell.length_a   1.000
_cell.length_b   1.000
_cell.length_c   1.000
_cell.angle_alpha   90.00
_cell.angle_beta   90.00
_cell.angle_gamma   90.00
#
_symmetry.space_group_name_H-M   'P 1'
#
loop_
_entity.id
_entity.type
_entity.pdbx_description
1 polymer ?
#
loop_
_entity_poly.entity_id
_entity_poly.type
_entity_poly.pdbx_seq_one_letter_code
_entity_poly.pdbx_strand_id
1 'polypeptide(L)'
;MALRRIGVVVLAMALVTLPVWAGRVALILDVGGRGDLSFNDMGFKGTEEACADFGWEMVEIQSATSADYLPNIRNAARSRQFDLIICVGFLLA
;
A
#
# COMPACT_ATOMS: atom_id res chain seq x y z
N MET A 1 25.28 -20.59 34.16
CA MET A 1 23.97 -20.91 33.54
C MET A 1 23.19 -19.68 33.08
N ALA A 2 23.13 -18.58 33.83
CA ALA A 2 22.37 -17.38 33.46
C ALA A 2 22.83 -16.72 32.13
N LEU A 3 24.14 -16.59 31.90
CA LEU A 3 24.68 -15.94 30.68
C LEU A 3 24.34 -16.71 29.39
N ARG A 4 24.27 -18.04 29.47
CA ARG A 4 23.92 -18.92 28.36
C ARG A 4 22.41 -18.87 28.04
N ARG A 5 21.57 -18.57 29.04
CA ARG A 5 20.13 -18.34 28.85
C ARG A 5 19.85 -16.96 28.22
N ILE A 6 20.60 -15.92 28.63
CA ILE A 6 20.50 -14.59 28.04
C ILE A 6 20.93 -14.61 26.55
N GLY A 7 22.03 -15.29 26.22
CA GLY A 7 22.48 -15.43 24.84
C GLY A 7 21.48 -16.15 23.92
N VAL A 8 20.77 -17.16 24.44
CA VAL A 8 19.72 -17.88 23.68
C VAL A 8 18.48 -17.01 23.46
N VAL A 9 18.08 -16.19 24.44
CA VAL A 9 16.93 -15.27 24.31
C VAL A 9 17.23 -14.14 23.31
N VAL A 10 18.44 -13.58 23.32
CA VAL A 10 18.85 -12.53 22.38
C VAL A 10 18.94 -13.07 20.94
N LEU A 11 19.47 -14.29 20.76
CA LEU A 11 19.51 -14.95 19.45
C LEU A 11 18.11 -15.30 18.92
N ALA A 12 17.19 -15.69 19.80
CA ALA A 12 15.80 -15.95 19.45
C ALA A 12 15.05 -14.67 19.04
N MET A 13 15.27 -13.54 19.71
CA MET A 13 14.68 -12.25 19.32
C MET A 13 15.24 -11.73 17.98
N ALA A 14 16.52 -11.94 17.71
CA ALA A 14 17.14 -11.59 16.42
C ALA A 14 16.63 -12.46 15.25
N LEU A 15 16.09 -13.66 15.52
CA LEU A 15 15.50 -14.53 14.51
C LEU A 15 14.04 -14.17 14.14
N VAL A 16 13.38 -13.32 14.93
CA VAL A 16 11.96 -12.95 14.77
C VAL A 16 11.77 -11.65 13.98
N THR A 17 12.84 -10.93 13.65
CA THR A 17 12.76 -9.82 12.71
C THR A 17 12.69 -10.36 11.28
N LEU A 18 11.56 -10.98 10.92
CA LEU A 18 11.24 -11.12 9.51
C LEU A 18 11.20 -9.70 8.93
N PRO A 19 11.87 -9.44 7.79
CA PRO A 19 11.77 -8.15 7.16
C PRO A 19 10.31 -8.01 6.73
N VAL A 20 9.54 -7.21 7.48
CA VAL A 20 8.31 -6.63 6.99
C VAL A 20 8.77 -5.79 5.79
N TRP A 21 8.53 -6.29 4.59
CA TRP A 21 8.84 -5.54 3.37
C TRP A 21 7.93 -4.32 3.38
N ALA A 22 8.44 -3.19 3.84
CA ALA A 22 7.73 -1.92 3.83
C ALA A 22 7.64 -1.41 2.39
N GLY A 23 6.62 -1.85 1.66
CA GLY A 23 6.31 -1.42 0.31
C GLY A 23 5.39 -0.20 0.29
N ARG A 24 5.28 0.44 -0.87
CA ARG A 24 4.36 1.58 -1.08
C ARG A 24 3.44 1.31 -2.25
N VAL A 25 2.14 1.54 -2.04
CA VAL A 25 1.10 1.37 -3.06
C VAL A 25 0.42 2.69 -3.37
N ALA A 26 0.28 3.02 -4.66
CA ALA A 26 -0.58 4.10 -5.11
C ALA A 26 -1.96 3.55 -5.47
N LEU A 27 -3.00 4.06 -4.83
CA LEU A 27 -4.40 3.75 -5.14
C LEU A 27 -5.00 4.93 -5.91
N ILE A 28 -5.24 4.73 -7.22
CA ILE A 28 -5.71 5.78 -8.13
C ILE A 28 -7.16 5.50 -8.50
N LEU A 29 -8.05 6.50 -8.33
CA LEU A 29 -9.47 6.38 -8.68
C LEU A 29 -9.81 7.22 -9.92
N ASP A 30 -10.77 6.76 -10.74
CA ASP A 30 -11.35 7.59 -11.81
C ASP A 30 -12.35 8.60 -11.25
N VAL A 31 -13.48 8.13 -10.72
CA VAL A 31 -14.63 8.92 -10.30
C VAL A 31 -15.08 8.48 -8.90
N GLY A 32 -15.49 9.46 -8.10
CA GLY A 32 -15.94 9.21 -6.73
C GLY A 32 -14.77 9.19 -5.76
N GLY A 33 -14.83 8.32 -4.76
CA GLY A 33 -13.90 8.32 -3.63
C GLY A 33 -14.46 7.55 -2.44
N ARG A 34 -13.86 7.78 -1.27
CA ARG A 34 -14.36 7.23 -0.01
C ARG A 34 -15.79 7.66 0.29
N GLY A 35 -16.53 6.79 0.97
CA GLY A 35 -17.90 7.03 1.39
C GLY A 35 -18.95 6.70 0.33
N ASP A 36 -18.56 6.02 -0.76
CA ASP A 36 -19.51 5.50 -1.75
C ASP A 36 -20.26 4.24 -1.27
N LEU A 37 -19.86 3.71 -0.10
CA LEU A 37 -20.42 2.53 0.57
C LEU A 37 -20.43 1.28 -0.31
N SER A 38 -19.60 1.26 -1.36
CA SER A 38 -19.61 0.22 -2.37
C SER A 38 -18.23 0.06 -2.99
N PHE A 39 -18.04 0.47 -4.25
CA PHE A 39 -16.94 -0.02 -5.07
C PHE A 39 -15.60 0.59 -4.66
N ASN A 40 -15.55 1.90 -4.47
CA ASN A 40 -14.35 2.60 -4.07
C ASN A 40 -13.97 2.23 -2.63
N ASP A 41 -14.94 2.21 -1.70
CA ASP A 41 -14.71 1.81 -0.32
C ASP A 41 -14.16 0.37 -0.21
N MET A 42 -14.59 -0.55 -1.07
CA MET A 42 -14.01 -1.89 -1.15
C MET A 42 -12.56 -1.90 -1.66
N GLY A 43 -12.23 -1.02 -2.61
CA GLY A 43 -10.86 -0.82 -3.08
C GLY A 43 -9.93 -0.29 -1.98
N PHE A 44 -10.41 0.70 -1.20
CA PHE A 44 -9.71 1.20 -0.02
C PHE A 44 -9.54 0.12 1.03
N LYS A 45 -10.63 -0.55 1.43
CA LYS A 45 -10.61 -1.58 2.48
C LYS A 45 -9.59 -2.68 2.18
N GLY A 46 -9.59 -3.24 0.97
CA GLY A 46 -8.64 -4.29 0.59
C GLY A 46 -7.18 -3.82 0.63
N THR A 47 -6.95 -2.55 0.25
CA THR A 47 -5.60 -1.96 0.27
C THR A 47 -5.14 -1.64 1.68
N GLU A 48 -6.04 -1.17 2.56
CA GLU A 48 -5.78 -0.93 3.98
C GLU A 48 -5.45 -2.23 4.73
N GLU A 49 -6.23 -3.30 4.49
CA GLU A 49 -5.96 -4.62 5.05
C GLU A 49 -4.58 -5.14 4.61
N ALA A 50 -4.25 -5.02 3.31
CA ALA A 50 -2.92 -5.37 2.82
C ALA A 50 -1.81 -4.51 3.44
N CYS A 51 -2.02 -3.21 3.59
CA CYS A 51 -1.07 -2.33 4.28
C CYS A 51 -0.84 -2.75 5.72
N ALA A 52 -1.89 -3.15 6.45
CA ALA A 52 -1.77 -3.64 7.82
C ALA A 52 -1.04 -4.99 7.89
N ASP A 53 -1.35 -5.92 7.00
CA ASP A 53 -0.80 -7.28 7.00
C ASP A 53 0.67 -7.31 6.57
N PHE A 54 1.05 -6.48 5.60
CA PHE A 54 2.39 -6.46 5.01
C PHE A 54 3.26 -5.29 5.48
N GLY A 55 2.72 -4.38 6.30
CA GLY A 55 3.41 -3.16 6.74
C GLY A 55 3.71 -2.18 5.60
N TRP A 56 2.82 -2.12 4.61
CA TRP A 56 2.94 -1.20 3.46
C TRP A 56 2.28 0.15 3.76
N GLU A 57 2.65 1.17 2.99
CA GLU A 57 2.02 2.50 2.99
C GLU A 57 1.14 2.67 1.75
N MET A 58 -0.09 3.12 1.93
CA MET A 58 -0.99 3.52 0.84
C MET A 58 -0.92 5.02 0.61
N VAL A 59 -0.79 5.43 -0.65
CA VAL A 59 -0.98 6.81 -1.10
C VAL A 59 -2.18 6.86 -2.03
N GLU A 60 -3.17 7.67 -1.67
CA GLU A 60 -4.39 7.87 -2.45
C GLU A 60 -4.17 8.97 -3.49
N ILE A 61 -4.59 8.74 -4.74
CA ILE A 61 -4.54 9.75 -5.81
C ILE A 61 -5.92 9.81 -6.46
N GLN A 62 -6.65 10.91 -6.20
CA GLN A 62 -7.92 11.17 -6.85
C GLN A 62 -7.74 12.00 -8.12
N SER A 63 -8.49 11.64 -9.15
CA SER A 63 -8.60 12.42 -10.37
C SER A 63 -9.79 13.37 -10.27
N ALA A 64 -9.61 14.66 -10.57
CA ALA A 64 -10.72 15.62 -10.54
C ALA A 64 -11.53 15.58 -11.85
N THR A 65 -10.86 15.30 -12.96
CA THR A 65 -11.44 15.20 -14.30
C THR A 65 -10.82 14.04 -15.07
N SER A 66 -11.44 13.66 -16.19
CA SER A 66 -10.89 12.62 -17.08
C SER A 66 -9.55 12.98 -17.72
N ALA A 67 -9.21 14.27 -17.80
CA ALA A 67 -7.91 14.71 -18.27
C ALA A 67 -6.77 14.34 -17.30
N ASP A 68 -7.09 14.07 -16.03
CA ASP A 68 -6.11 13.81 -14.97
C ASP A 68 -5.71 12.34 -14.88
N TYR A 69 -6.49 11.41 -15.45
CA TYR A 69 -6.30 9.96 -15.30
C TYR A 69 -4.89 9.51 -15.74
N LEU A 70 -4.57 9.75 -17.02
CA LEU A 70 -3.31 9.32 -17.60
C LEU A 70 -2.10 10.08 -17.02
N PRO A 71 -2.15 11.40 -16.77
CA PRO A 71 -1.12 12.09 -16.00
C PRO A 71 -0.87 11.49 -14.61
N ASN A 72 -1.91 11.19 -13.83
CA ASN A 72 -1.78 10.62 -12.49
C ASN A 72 -1.06 9.28 -12.51
N ILE A 73 -1.47 8.35 -13.37
CA ILE A 73 -0.84 7.03 -13.53
C ILE A 73 0.62 7.17 -13.98
N ARG A 74 0.89 8.02 -14.97
CA ARG A 74 2.26 8.24 -15.48
C ARG A 74 3.17 8.87 -14.44
N ASN A 75 2.66 9.82 -13.67
CA ASN A 75 3.44 10.49 -12.62
C ASN A 75 3.75 9.51 -11.49
N ALA A 76 2.77 8.71 -11.04
CA ALA A 76 3.00 7.64 -10.08
C ALA A 76 4.07 6.66 -10.58
N ALA A 77 3.97 6.17 -11.81
CA ALA A 77 4.96 5.25 -12.39
C ALA A 77 6.36 5.89 -12.53
N ARG A 78 6.45 7.14 -12.99
CA ARG A 78 7.72 7.85 -13.18
C ARG A 78 8.41 8.21 -11.87
N SER A 79 7.65 8.40 -10.80
CA SER A 79 8.19 8.76 -9.48
C SER A 79 9.15 7.69 -8.93
N ARG A 80 8.96 6.42 -9.32
CA ARG A 80 9.64 5.25 -8.74
C ARG A 80 9.49 5.14 -7.23
N GLN A 81 8.43 5.73 -6.68
CA GLN A 81 8.12 5.73 -5.26
C GLN A 81 7.16 4.62 -4.84
N PHE A 82 6.58 3.92 -5.80
CA PHE A 82 5.54 2.90 -5.58
C PHE A 82 5.98 1.58 -6.17
N ASP A 83 5.83 0.51 -5.39
CA ASP A 83 6.05 -0.87 -5.80
C ASP A 83 4.83 -1.42 -6.56
N LEU A 84 3.64 -0.89 -6.25
CA LEU A 84 2.37 -1.25 -6.86
C LEU A 84 1.54 0.00 -7.16
N ILE A 85 0.89 0.02 -8.33
CA ILE A 85 -0.10 1.02 -8.70
C ILE A 85 -1.41 0.27 -8.98
N ILE A 86 -2.46 0.61 -8.24
CA ILE A 86 -3.80 0.04 -8.39
C ILE A 86 -4.70 1.13 -9.00
N CYS A 87 -5.26 0.84 -10.17
CA CYS A 87 -6.24 1.69 -10.83
C CYS A 87 -7.65 1.17 -10.54
N VAL A 88 -8.38 1.84 -9.65
CA VAL A 88 -9.75 1.50 -9.28
C VAL A 88 -10.71 2.31 -10.15
N GLY A 89 -11.26 1.66 -11.17
CA GLY A 89 -12.21 2.27 -12.09
C GLY A 89 -11.93 1.91 -13.55
N PHE A 90 -13.01 1.74 -14.31
CA PHE A 90 -12.94 1.31 -15.71
C PHE A 90 -12.36 2.39 -16.63
N LEU A 91 -12.53 3.67 -16.29
CA LEU A 91 -12.17 4.78 -17.18
C LEU A 91 -10.67 5.10 -17.19
N LEU A 92 -9.88 4.42 -16.35
CA LEU A 92 -8.43 4.60 -16.22
C LEU A 92 -7.61 3.88 -17.31
N ALA A 93 -8.26 3.07 -18.16
CA ALA A 93 -7.63 2.20 -19.16
C ALA A 93 -8.00 2.56 -20.61
#